data_AF-A0A972V1P3-F1
#
_entry.id   AF-A0A972V1P3-F1
#
_cell.length_a   1.000
_cell.length_b   1.000
_cell.length_c   1.000
_cell.angle_alpha   90.00
_cell.angle_beta   90.00
_cell.angle_gamma   90.00
#
_symmetry.space_group_name_H-M   'P 1'
#
loop_
_entity.id
_entity.type
_entity.pdbx_description
1 polymer ?
#
loop_
_entity_poly.entity_id
_entity_poly.type
_entity_poly.pdbx_seq_one_letter_code
_entity_poly.pdbx_strand_id
1 'polypeptide(L)'
;IEKQTRGKKEKILSVWQGIVGKDASSHSRPVSIKRDVLTVEVDSSAWLYSLNLKKKSILKDINSRLGEEKIEDIRFRMGEIT
;
A
#
# COMPACT_ATOMS: atom_id res chain seq x y z
N ILE A 1 10.30 -20.88 7.56
CA ILE A 1 9.40 -19.93 8.27
C ILE A 1 8.95 -18.90 7.24
N GLU A 2 7.91 -19.17 6.44
CA GLU A 2 7.57 -18.31 5.27
C GLU A 2 6.06 -18.02 5.13
N LYS A 3 5.22 -18.50 6.06
CA LYS A 3 3.77 -18.47 5.88
C LYS A 3 3.08 -17.15 6.27
N GLN A 4 3.76 -16.19 6.89
CA GLN A 4 3.09 -15.03 7.50
C GLN A 4 2.89 -13.84 6.55
N THR A 5 3.75 -13.65 5.53
CA THR A 5 3.70 -12.45 4.67
C THR A 5 2.60 -12.47 3.61
N ARG A 6 2.12 -13.66 3.21
CA ARG A 6 1.14 -13.81 2.12
C ARG A 6 -0.24 -13.25 2.49
N GLY A 7 -0.75 -13.64 3.67
CA GLY A 7 -2.06 -13.19 4.15
C GLY A 7 -2.15 -11.67 4.36
N LYS A 8 -1.09 -11.05 4.90
CA LYS A 8 -1.02 -9.59 5.10
C LYS A 8 -1.08 -8.84 3.76
N LYS A 9 -0.35 -9.30 2.75
CA LYS A 9 -0.38 -8.70 1.40
C LYS A 9 -1.76 -8.81 0.75
N GLU A 10 -2.36 -10.00 0.79
CA GLU A 10 -3.69 -10.24 0.20
C GLU A 10 -4.76 -9.36 0.86
N LYS A 11 -4.71 -9.23 2.19
CA LYS A 11 -5.62 -8.33 2.93
C LYS A 11 -5.47 -6.88 2.51
N ILE A 12 -4.22 -6.37 2.42
CA ILE A 12 -3.96 -4.99 1.96
C ILE A 12 -4.45 -4.80 0.53
N LEU A 13 -4.19 -5.73 -0.39
CA LEU A 13 -4.67 -5.67 -1.77
C LEU A 13 -6.19 -5.53 -1.84
N SER A 14 -6.92 -6.33 -1.05
CA SER A 14 -8.39 -6.30 -1.01
C SER A 14 -8.96 -5.01 -0.44
N VAL A 15 -8.25 -4.32 0.47
CA VAL A 15 -8.71 -3.04 1.06
C VAL A 15 -8.10 -1.81 0.40
N TRP A 16 -7.08 -1.95 -0.46
CA TRP A 16 -6.30 -0.85 -1.02
C TRP A 16 -7.18 0.17 -1.73
N GLN A 17 -8.03 -0.29 -2.64
CA GLN A 17 -8.98 0.56 -3.37
C GLN A 17 -9.92 1.33 -2.42
N GLY A 18 -10.35 0.72 -1.31
CA GLY A 18 -11.19 1.40 -0.32
C GLY A 18 -10.45 2.46 0.49
N ILE A 19 -9.12 2.39 0.56
CA ILE A 19 -8.27 3.33 1.30
C ILE A 19 -7.84 4.49 0.42
N VAL A 20 -7.34 4.21 -0.79
CA VAL A 20 -6.81 5.25 -1.68
C VAL A 20 -7.84 5.79 -2.67
N GLY A 21 -8.94 5.08 -2.90
CA GLY A 21 -9.95 5.38 -3.92
C GLY A 21 -9.65 4.70 -5.26
N LYS A 22 -10.66 4.67 -6.14
CA LYS A 22 -10.63 3.96 -7.42
C LYS A 22 -9.55 4.47 -8.37
N ASP A 23 -9.40 5.79 -8.51
CA ASP A 23 -8.40 6.39 -9.40
C ASP A 23 -6.98 6.07 -8.93
N ALA A 24 -6.70 6.32 -7.65
CA ALA A 24 -5.41 6.03 -7.07
C ALA A 24 -5.06 4.54 -7.13
N SER A 25 -6.02 3.63 -6.89
CA SER A 25 -5.77 2.18 -6.99
C SER A 25 -5.55 1.70 -8.41
N SER A 26 -6.05 2.42 -9.40
CA SER A 26 -5.80 2.10 -10.82
C SER A 26 -4.39 2.51 -11.24
N HIS A 27 -3.80 3.49 -10.56
CA HIS A 27 -2.44 3.99 -10.81
C HIS A 27 -1.43 3.55 -9.75
N SER A 28 -1.84 2.73 -8.77
CA SER A 28 -0.97 2.29 -7.69
C SER A 28 -1.34 0.91 -7.16
N ARG A 29 -0.34 0.06 -6.92
CA ARG A 29 -0.56 -1.27 -6.33
C ARG A 29 0.44 -1.62 -5.23
N PRO A 30 -0.02 -2.20 -4.11
CA PRO A 30 0.82 -2.86 -3.12
C PRO A 30 1.56 -4.06 -3.73
N VAL A 31 2.89 -4.07 -3.75
CA VAL A 31 3.67 -5.17 -4.34
C VAL A 31 4.31 -6.11 -3.32
N SER A 32 4.76 -5.58 -2.18
CA SER A 32 5.39 -6.38 -1.14
C SER A 32 5.34 -5.69 0.22
N ILE A 33 5.36 -6.49 1.28
CA ILE A 33 5.55 -6.03 2.65
C ILE A 33 6.85 -6.67 3.16
N LYS A 34 7.81 -5.86 3.59
CA LYS A 34 9.08 -6.32 4.15
C LYS A 34 9.41 -5.50 5.39
N ARG A 35 9.69 -6.16 6.51
CA ARG A 35 10.03 -5.51 7.79
C ARG A 35 9.02 -4.39 8.13
N ASP A 36 7.74 -4.72 8.04
CA ASP A 36 6.62 -3.78 8.29
C ASP A 36 6.60 -2.52 7.42
N VAL A 37 7.35 -2.52 6.31
CA VAL A 37 7.29 -1.51 5.27
C VAL A 37 6.49 -2.03 4.08
N LEU A 38 5.40 -1.34 3.76
CA LEU A 38 4.63 -1.61 2.55
C LEU A 38 5.27 -0.91 1.35
N THR A 39 5.59 -1.68 0.31
CA THR A 39 6.05 -1.15 -0.98
C THR A 39 4.87 -1.07 -1.93
N VAL A 40 4.67 0.12 -2.52
CA VAL A 40 3.62 0.41 -3.48
C VAL A 40 4.27 0.89 -4.77
N GLU A 41 3.92 0.26 -5.88
CA GLU A 41 4.28 0.74 -7.21
C GLU A 41 3.25 1.74 -7.69
N VAL A 42 3.70 2.76 -8.40
CA VAL A 42 2.88 3.76 -9.07
C VAL A 42 3.37 3.96 -10.50
N ASP A 43 2.46 4.22 -11.43
CA ASP A 43 2.80 4.41 -12.86
C ASP A 43 3.13 5.86 -13.23
N SER A 44 2.82 6.83 -12.37
CA SER A 44 2.96 8.26 -12.65
C SER A 44 3.53 9.05 -11.47
N SER A 45 4.36 10.05 -11.79
CA SER A 45 4.97 10.96 -10.81
C SER A 45 3.95 11.81 -10.07
N ALA A 46 2.84 12.17 -10.74
CA ALA A 46 1.75 12.90 -10.13
C ALA A 46 1.09 12.10 -9.00
N TRP A 47 0.86 10.80 -9.24
CA TRP A 47 0.33 9.88 -8.23
C TRP A 47 1.34 9.60 -7.13
N LEU A 48 2.62 9.45 -7.47
CA LEU A 48 3.69 9.32 -6.49
C LEU A 48 3.67 10.47 -5.49
N TYR A 49 3.61 11.71 -5.98
CA TYR A 49 3.56 12.90 -5.13
C TYR A 49 2.27 12.97 -4.30
N SER A 50 1.11 12.79 -4.95
CA SER A 50 -0.21 12.83 -4.29
C SER A 50 -0.34 11.78 -3.18
N LEU A 51 0.11 10.55 -3.43
CA LEU A 51 0.09 9.46 -2.46
C LEU A 51 1.12 9.69 -1.34
N ASN A 52 2.28 10.27 -1.64
CA ASN A 52 3.24 10.65 -0.60
C ASN A 52 2.68 11.71 0.35
N LEU A 53 1.95 12.71 -0.16
CA LEU A 53 1.26 13.69 0.69
C LEU A 53 0.20 13.02 1.59
N LYS A 54 -0.54 12.05 1.03
CA LYS A 54 -1.58 11.30 1.76
C LYS A 54 -1.03 10.12 2.56
N LYS A 55 0.29 9.86 2.52
CA LYS A 55 0.95 8.68 3.11
C LYS A 55 0.56 8.45 4.56
N LYS A 56 0.56 9.50 5.38
CA LYS A 56 0.20 9.42 6.80
C LYS A 56 -1.25 8.99 7.01
N SER A 57 -2.17 9.47 6.18
CA SER A 57 -3.58 9.06 6.23
C SER A 57 -3.71 7.60 5.81
N ILE A 58 -3.15 7.26 4.66
CA ILE A 58 -3.18 5.90 4.11
C ILE A 58 -2.62 4.89 5.11
N LEU A 59 -1.49 5.21 5.76
CA LEU A 59 -0.89 4.36 6.80
C LEU A 59 -1.83 4.13 7.99
N LYS A 60 -2.51 5.19 8.44
CA LYS A 60 -3.50 5.11 9.52
C LYS A 60 -4.69 4.23 9.12
N ASP A 61 -5.21 4.40 7.91
CA ASP A 61 -6.33 3.63 7.39
C ASP A 61 -5.96 2.15 7.21
N ILE A 62 -4.77 1.85 6.67
CA ILE A 62 -4.24 0.49 6.56
C ILE A 62 -4.15 -0.16 7.94
N ASN A 63 -3.54 0.52 8.91
CA ASN A 63 -3.37 -0.01 10.26
C ASN A 63 -4.71 -0.23 10.97
N SER A 64 -5.70 0.63 10.72
CA SER A 64 -7.06 0.46 11.23
C SER A 64 -7.74 -0.79 10.66
N ARG A 65 -7.44 -1.19 9.42
CA ARG A 65 -7.98 -2.40 8.77
C ARG A 65 -7.20 -3.67 9.10
N LEU A 66 -5.90 -3.56 9.34
CA LEU A 66 -5.03 -4.70 9.65
C LEU A 66 -5.16 -5.17 11.09
N GLY A 67 -5.45 -4.27 12.05
CA GLY A 67 -5.60 -4.62 13.47
C GLY A 67 -4.25 -4.79 14.15
N GLU A 68 -3.91 -6.02 14.55
CA GLU A 68 -2.65 -6.34 15.25
C GLU A 68 -1.41 -6.27 14.34
N GLU A 69 -1.58 -6.49 13.03
CA GLU A 69 -0.48 -6.49 12.06
C GLU A 69 -0.20 -5.10 11.50
N LYS A 70 0.52 -4.27 12.27
CA LYS A 70 0.82 -2.88 11.87
C LYS A 70 1.85 -2.79 10.75
N ILE A 71 1.71 -1.77 9.91
CA ILE A 71 2.70 -1.26 8.96
C ILE A 71 3.32 -0.03 9.62
N GLU A 72 4.64 0.05 9.62
CA GLU A 72 5.39 1.19 10.16
C GLU A 72 5.60 2.27 9.09
N ASP A 73 5.80 1.87 7.84
CA ASP A 73 6.09 2.79 6.76
C ASP A 73 5.53 2.36 5.40
N ILE A 74 5.32 3.33 4.51
CA ILE A 74 4.92 3.10 3.12
C ILE A 74 5.96 3.71 2.19
N ARG A 75 6.49 2.90 1.28
CA ARG A 75 7.41 3.33 0.23
C ARG A 75 6.72 3.26 -1.12
N PHE A 76 6.53 4.44 -1.71
CA PHE A 76 6.07 4.56 -3.09
C PHE A 76 7.28 4.55 -4.03
N ARG A 77 7.19 3.78 -5.11
CA ARG A 77 8.20 3.73 -6.17
C ARG A 77 7.54 3.71 -7.54
N MET A 78 8.25 4.17 -8.56
CA MET A 78 7.80 3.99 -9.94
C MET A 78 7.80 2.50 -10.31
N GLY A 79 6.78 2.06 -11.02
CA GLY A 79 6.65 0.69 -11.53
C GLY A 79 5.55 0.58 -12.56
N GLU A 80 5.51 -0.54 -13.27
CA GLU A 80 4.50 -0.81 -14.28
C GLU A 80 3.22 -1.35 -13.63
N ILE A 81 2.11 -0.63 -13.85
CA ILE A 81 0.77 -1.09 -13.51
C ILE A 81 0.16 -1.69 -14.78
N THR A 82 0.50 -2.95 -15.03
CA THR A 82 -0.07 -3.77 -16.13
C THR A 82 -1.20 -4.64 -15.61
#